data_AF-A0A1A7KMW1-F1
#
_entry.id   AF-A0A1A7KMW1-F1
#
_cell.length_a   1.000
_cell.length_b   1.000
_cell.length_c   1.000
_cell.angle_alpha   90.00
_cell.angle_beta   90.00
_cell.angle_gamma   90.00
#
_symmetry.space_group_name_H-M   'P 1'
#
loop_
_entity.id
_entity.type
_entity.pdbx_description
1 polymer ?
#
loop_
_entity_poly.entity_id
_entity_poly.type
_entity_poly.pdbx_seq_one_letter_code
_entity_poly.pdbx_strand_id
1 'polypeptide(L)'
;MNTIQQLIKSIELSFENDNHYAALTVALTLPDICGKLESPMKKSSVRFIEWFDRYLKENFQSNQQGELNIFLTANDCYALRCSFLHEANDDISEQRAKETLDKISFVTMNLHKIKIDNVLFLNVKMFCIAIIEAVKNWLKDIDTDKDIQERINNLLKINTSGFSPMPGIYLGNQ
;
A
#
# COMPACT_ATOMS: atom_id res chain seq x y z
N MET A 1 3.57 -19.46 -1.26
CA MET A 1 3.30 -18.03 -0.93
C MET A 1 3.56 -17.21 -2.18
N ASN A 2 2.57 -16.48 -2.69
CA ASN A 2 2.74 -15.64 -3.89
C ASN A 2 3.45 -14.31 -3.55
N THR A 3 3.85 -13.53 -4.55
CA THR A 3 4.61 -12.28 -4.36
C THR A 3 3.87 -11.27 -3.48
N ILE A 4 2.54 -11.14 -3.60
CA ILE A 4 1.76 -10.23 -2.76
C ILE A 4 1.82 -10.64 -1.28
N GLN A 5 1.68 -11.93 -0.99
CA GLN A 5 1.82 -12.45 0.36
C GLN A 5 3.25 -12.26 0.91
N GLN A 6 4.29 -12.35 0.06
CA GLN A 6 5.67 -12.04 0.45
C GLN A 6 5.85 -10.55 0.81
N LEU A 7 5.22 -9.63 0.07
CA LEU A 7 5.23 -8.19 0.39
C LEU A 7 4.49 -7.89 1.69
N ILE A 8 3.35 -8.54 1.97
CA ILE A 8 2.69 -8.44 3.28
C ILE A 8 3.64 -8.91 4.38
N LYS A 9 4.26 -10.08 4.20
CA LYS A 9 5.17 -10.64 5.20
C LYS A 9 6.39 -9.74 5.43
N SER A 10 6.90 -9.07 4.39
CA SER A 10 8.03 -8.14 4.56
C SER A 10 7.66 -6.90 5.38
N ILE A 11 6.43 -6.38 5.26
CA ILE A 11 5.93 -5.32 6.14
C ILE A 11 5.85 -5.81 7.59
N GLU A 12 5.28 -6.99 7.83
CA GLU A 12 5.15 -7.57 9.16
C GLU A 12 6.54 -7.77 9.82
N LEU A 13 7.50 -8.35 9.10
CA LEU A 13 8.89 -8.52 9.57
C LEU A 13 9.61 -7.18 9.79
N SER A 14 9.27 -6.15 9.02
CA SER A 14 9.86 -4.82 9.22
C SER A 14 9.46 -4.25 10.58
N PHE A 15 8.23 -4.49 11.05
CA PHE A 15 7.82 -4.09 12.40
C PHE A 15 8.48 -4.91 13.52
N GLU A 16 8.78 -6.19 13.28
CA GLU A 16 9.53 -7.01 14.24
C GLU A 16 10.96 -6.48 14.46
N ASN A 17 11.48 -5.68 13.53
CA ASN A 17 12.82 -5.08 13.56
C ASN A 17 12.80 -3.55 13.67
N ASP A 18 11.68 -2.95 14.09
CA ASP A 18 11.49 -1.48 14.20
C ASP A 18 11.81 -0.68 12.92
N ASN A 19 11.79 -1.33 11.75
CA ASN A 19 12.09 -0.74 10.46
C ASN A 19 10.82 -0.13 9.83
N HIS A 20 10.35 0.96 10.44
CA HIS A 20 9.13 1.65 10.05
C HIS A 20 9.17 2.21 8.62
N TYR A 21 10.32 2.68 8.16
CA TYR A 21 10.47 3.20 6.80
C TYR A 21 10.32 2.11 5.76
N ALA A 22 10.95 0.94 5.93
CA ALA A 22 10.76 -0.18 5.02
C ALA A 22 9.29 -0.66 5.00
N ALA A 23 8.67 -0.75 6.17
CA ALA A 23 7.25 -1.09 6.29
C ALA A 23 6.37 -0.11 5.50
N LEU A 24 6.57 1.20 5.70
CA LEU A 24 5.80 2.25 5.04
C LEU A 24 6.02 2.27 3.52
N THR A 25 7.28 2.16 3.08
CA THR A 25 7.64 2.10 1.66
C THR A 25 6.90 0.95 0.96
N VAL A 26 6.95 -0.26 1.52
CA VAL A 26 6.28 -1.41 0.90
C VAL A 26 4.75 -1.22 0.95
N ALA A 27 4.20 -0.77 2.09
CA ALA A 27 2.77 -0.55 2.23
C ALA A 27 2.22 0.44 1.19
N LEU A 28 2.88 1.58 0.96
CA LEU A 28 2.46 2.59 -0.02
C LEU A 28 2.48 2.09 -1.48
N THR A 29 3.22 1.03 -1.79
CA THR A 29 3.24 0.44 -3.14
C THR A 29 2.07 -0.50 -3.40
N LEU A 30 1.52 -1.15 -2.36
CA LEU A 30 0.56 -2.23 -2.52
C LEU A 30 -0.73 -1.82 -3.24
N PRO A 31 -1.39 -0.67 -2.93
CA PRO A 31 -2.59 -0.27 -3.64
C PRO A 31 -2.40 -0.14 -5.17
N ASP A 32 -1.26 0.41 -5.62
CA ASP A 32 -0.98 0.54 -7.05
C ASP A 32 -0.66 -0.81 -7.70
N ILE A 33 0.03 -1.70 -6.99
CA ILE A 33 0.32 -3.07 -7.46
C ILE A 33 -0.99 -3.84 -7.63
N CYS A 34 -1.86 -3.85 -6.62
CA CYS A 34 -3.17 -4.50 -6.69
C CYS A 34 -4.04 -3.88 -7.79
N GLY A 35 -4.10 -2.55 -7.88
CA GLY A 35 -4.82 -1.85 -8.95
C GLY A 35 -4.27 -2.14 -10.36
N LYS A 36 -2.95 -2.35 -10.52
CA LYS A 36 -2.34 -2.75 -11.80
C LYS A 36 -2.74 -4.17 -12.19
N LEU A 37 -2.86 -5.07 -11.22
CA LEU A 37 -3.26 -6.45 -11.46
C LEU A 37 -4.71 -6.53 -11.95
N GLU A 38 -5.62 -5.75 -11.36
CA GLU A 38 -7.01 -5.61 -11.83
C GLU A 38 -7.09 -4.89 -13.18
N SER A 39 -6.48 -3.70 -13.28
CA SER A 39 -6.67 -2.76 -14.39
C SER A 39 -5.33 -2.32 -15.00
N PRO A 40 -4.64 -3.21 -15.74
CA PRO A 40 -3.27 -2.97 -16.22
C PRO A 40 -3.18 -1.82 -17.22
N MET A 41 -4.25 -1.53 -17.95
CA MET A 41 -4.28 -0.47 -18.95
C MET A 41 -4.55 0.92 -18.36
N LYS A 42 -5.03 1.00 -17.11
CA LYS A 42 -5.28 2.28 -16.44
C LYS A 42 -3.97 2.89 -15.94
N LYS A 43 -3.93 4.24 -15.95
CA LYS A 43 -2.83 5.02 -15.36
C LYS A 43 -2.71 4.71 -13.86
N SER A 44 -1.49 4.87 -13.31
CA SER A 44 -1.20 4.58 -11.90
C SER A 44 -2.09 5.38 -10.95
N SER A 45 -2.28 6.67 -11.19
CA SER A 45 -3.18 7.51 -10.38
C SER A 45 -4.60 6.95 -10.35
N VAL A 46 -5.17 6.63 -11.51
CA VAL A 46 -6.56 6.16 -11.63
C VAL A 46 -6.75 4.85 -10.89
N ARG A 47 -5.92 3.84 -11.15
CA ARG A 47 -6.07 2.52 -10.51
C ARG A 47 -5.76 2.54 -9.02
N PHE A 48 -4.83 3.38 -8.56
CA PHE A 48 -4.57 3.57 -7.14
C PHE A 48 -5.79 4.17 -6.45
N ILE A 49 -6.36 5.23 -7.02
CA ILE A 49 -7.52 5.92 -6.44
C ILE A 49 -8.71 4.99 -6.35
N GLU A 50 -9.05 4.31 -7.45
CA GLU A 50 -10.17 3.35 -7.48
C GLU A 50 -9.98 2.20 -6.48
N TRP A 51 -8.75 1.69 -6.33
CA TRP A 51 -8.48 0.61 -5.38
C TRP A 51 -8.56 1.11 -3.93
N PHE A 52 -8.00 2.28 -3.63
CA PHE A 52 -8.10 2.89 -2.30
C PHE A 52 -9.55 3.14 -1.92
N ASP A 53 -10.33 3.73 -2.83
CA ASP A 53 -11.74 4.03 -2.59
C ASP A 53 -12.56 2.78 -2.29
N ARG A 54 -12.22 1.64 -2.93
CA ARG A 54 -12.90 0.37 -2.71
C ARG A 54 -12.51 -0.30 -1.38
N TYR A 55 -11.23 -0.28 -1.01
CA TYR A 55 -10.71 -1.14 0.07
C TYR A 55 -10.24 -0.41 1.33
N LEU A 56 -9.92 0.88 1.26
CA LEU A 56 -9.32 1.65 2.35
C LEU A 56 -10.16 2.84 2.81
N LYS A 57 -11.07 3.33 1.98
CA LYS A 57 -11.86 4.54 2.28
C LYS A 57 -12.52 4.50 3.65
N GLU A 58 -13.17 3.39 3.99
CA GLU A 58 -13.87 3.20 5.27
C GLU A 58 -12.92 3.25 6.48
N ASN A 59 -11.64 2.91 6.32
CA ASN A 59 -10.65 2.98 7.40
C ASN A 59 -10.30 4.42 7.77
N PHE A 60 -10.41 5.34 6.81
CA PHE A 60 -9.97 6.74 6.91
C PHE A 60 -11.12 7.75 6.84
N GLN A 61 -12.35 7.30 7.06
CA GLN A 61 -13.49 8.17 7.33
C GLN A 61 -14.23 7.73 8.58
N SER A 62 -14.97 8.64 9.19
CA SER A 62 -15.83 8.33 10.32
C SER A 62 -17.07 9.21 10.25
N ASN A 63 -18.24 8.61 10.44
CA ASN A 63 -19.47 9.34 10.68
C ASN A 63 -19.60 9.57 12.18
N GLN A 64 -19.49 10.83 12.62
CA GLN A 64 -19.74 11.21 14.00
C GLN A 64 -20.86 12.25 14.04
N GLN A 65 -21.91 11.98 14.82
CA GLN A 65 -23.04 12.90 15.01
C GLN A 65 -23.74 13.33 13.70
N GLY A 66 -23.72 12.49 12.68
CA GLY A 66 -24.33 12.80 11.37
C GLY A 66 -23.42 13.56 10.41
N GLU A 67 -22.20 13.92 10.84
CA GLU A 67 -21.19 14.54 9.99
C GLU A 67 -20.14 13.50 9.56
N LEU A 68 -19.90 13.43 8.26
CA LEU A 68 -18.85 12.61 7.66
C LEU A 68 -17.52 13.35 7.80
N ASN A 69 -16.63 12.81 8.65
CA ASN A 69 -15.26 13.28 8.77
C ASN A 69 -14.34 12.41 7.91
N ILE A 70 -13.65 13.03 6.95
CA ILE A 70 -12.69 12.36 6.08
C ILE A 70 -11.27 12.73 6.54
N PHE A 71 -10.53 11.73 7.01
CA PHE A 71 -9.17 11.92 7.50
C PHE A 71 -8.15 11.90 6.36
N LEU A 72 -8.27 10.96 5.42
CA LEU A 72 -7.36 10.76 4.31
C LEU A 72 -8.14 10.36 3.06
N THR A 73 -8.01 11.13 1.97
CA THR A 73 -8.59 10.77 0.66
C THR A 73 -7.64 9.88 -0.14
N ALA A 74 -8.18 9.18 -1.13
CA ALA A 74 -7.38 8.40 -2.08
C ALA A 74 -6.35 9.26 -2.82
N ASN A 75 -6.73 10.49 -3.17
CA ASN A 75 -5.88 11.47 -3.83
C ASN A 75 -4.73 11.95 -2.94
N ASP A 76 -5.03 12.30 -1.68
CA ASP A 76 -4.00 12.68 -0.69
C ASP A 76 -3.02 11.51 -0.43
N CYS A 77 -3.53 10.28 -0.34
CA CYS A 77 -2.67 9.10 -0.17
C CYS A 77 -1.82 8.79 -1.43
N TYR A 78 -2.35 9.04 -2.63
CA TYR A 78 -1.58 8.91 -3.87
C TYR A 78 -0.48 9.96 -3.94
N ALA A 79 -0.77 11.21 -3.55
CA ALA A 79 0.21 12.28 -3.46
C ALA A 79 1.35 11.92 -2.48
N LEU A 80 1.00 11.39 -1.31
CA LEU A 80 1.98 10.87 -0.33
C LEU A 80 2.86 9.77 -0.92
N ARG A 81 2.27 8.79 -1.62
CA ARG A 81 3.06 7.74 -2.29
C ARG A 81 4.08 8.38 -3.24
N CYS A 82 3.64 9.34 -4.05
CA CYS A 82 4.51 10.02 -5.01
C CYS A 82 5.64 10.80 -4.32
N SER A 83 5.33 11.64 -3.33
CA SER A 83 6.35 12.42 -2.61
C SER A 83 7.33 11.52 -1.86
N PHE A 84 6.83 10.51 -1.14
CA PHE A 84 7.66 9.67 -0.29
C PHE A 84 8.55 8.73 -1.11
N LEU A 85 8.03 8.10 -2.17
CA LEU A 85 8.82 7.14 -2.95
C LEU A 85 9.81 7.79 -3.91
N HIS A 86 9.58 9.03 -4.35
CA HIS A 86 10.46 9.72 -5.29
C HIS A 86 11.38 10.75 -4.65
N GLU A 87 10.96 11.37 -3.54
CA GLU A 87 11.68 12.49 -2.92
C GLU A 87 12.03 12.23 -1.44
N ALA A 88 11.58 11.10 -0.87
CA ALA A 88 11.63 10.83 0.58
C ALA A 88 11.06 11.97 1.44
N ASN A 89 10.12 12.73 0.87
CA ASN A 89 9.54 13.93 1.48
C ASN A 89 8.13 13.63 2.02
N ASP A 90 7.82 14.18 3.20
CA ASP A 90 6.51 14.07 3.86
C ASP A 90 5.59 15.27 3.57
N ASP A 91 6.12 16.30 2.92
CA ASP A 91 5.37 17.44 2.39
C ASP A 91 4.68 17.06 1.06
N ILE A 92 3.35 17.19 1.02
CA ILE A 92 2.54 16.94 -0.17
C ILE A 92 1.95 18.23 -0.76
N SER A 93 2.34 19.40 -0.25
CA SER A 93 1.79 20.71 -0.64
C SER A 93 2.04 21.05 -2.11
N GLU A 94 3.15 20.60 -2.68
CA GLU A 94 3.50 20.83 -4.10
C GLU A 94 2.92 19.79 -5.06
N GLN A 95 2.28 18.73 -4.54
CA GLN A 95 1.75 17.65 -5.37
C GLN A 95 0.40 18.03 -5.99
N ARG A 96 0.34 18.04 -7.33
CA ARG A 96 -0.87 18.41 -8.12
C ARG A 96 -2.12 17.56 -7.82
N ALA A 97 -1.95 16.38 -7.23
CA ALA A 97 -3.05 15.45 -6.92
C ALA A 97 -3.67 15.67 -5.54
N LYS A 98 -3.11 16.55 -4.70
CA LYS A 98 -3.61 16.84 -3.35
C LYS A 98 -5.02 17.44 -3.39
N GLU A 99 -5.86 17.03 -2.45
CA GLU A 99 -7.19 17.59 -2.26
C GLU A 99 -7.31 18.36 -0.95
N THR A 100 -6.93 17.76 0.19
CA THR A 100 -7.32 18.32 1.51
C THR A 100 -6.20 18.49 2.53
N LEU A 101 -5.04 17.85 2.37
CA LEU A 101 -3.97 17.84 3.39
C LEU A 101 -2.69 18.50 2.89
N ASP A 102 -2.09 19.37 3.70
CA ASP A 102 -0.78 19.97 3.40
C ASP A 102 0.35 18.97 3.72
N LYS A 103 0.18 18.17 4.76
CA LYS A 103 1.20 17.26 5.27
C LYS A 103 0.59 16.03 5.94
N ILE A 104 1.26 14.88 5.78
CA ILE A 104 0.96 13.67 6.56
C ILE A 104 2.20 13.33 7.40
N SER A 105 2.04 13.38 8.73
CA SER A 105 3.11 13.07 9.67
C SER A 105 2.90 11.67 10.27
N PHE A 106 3.89 10.81 10.05
CA PHE A 106 3.91 9.47 10.64
C PHE A 106 4.57 9.47 12.01
N VAL A 107 3.91 8.85 12.98
CA VAL A 107 4.38 8.73 14.36
C VAL A 107 4.36 7.29 14.84
N THR A 108 5.12 6.97 15.88
CA THR A 108 5.10 5.64 16.54
C THR A 108 4.29 5.63 17.84
N MET A 109 4.01 6.81 18.40
CA MET A 109 3.13 6.97 19.58
C MET A 109 1.68 6.57 19.27
N ASN A 110 0.88 6.37 20.31
CA ASN A 110 -0.52 5.94 20.19
C ASN A 110 -1.46 7.09 19.75
N LEU A 111 -1.16 7.72 18.62
CA LEU A 111 -1.97 8.73 17.94
C LEU A 111 -2.25 8.25 16.52
N HIS A 112 -3.52 8.13 16.15
CA HIS A 112 -3.91 7.69 14.82
C HIS A 112 -5.17 8.42 14.38
N LYS A 113 -5.15 8.95 13.14
CA LYS A 113 -6.23 9.76 12.57
C LYS A 113 -6.52 11.01 13.39
N ILE A 114 -5.47 11.70 13.83
CA ILE A 114 -5.60 13.02 14.46
C ILE A 114 -5.31 14.07 13.39
N LYS A 115 -6.28 14.94 13.12
CA LYS A 115 -6.16 16.04 12.17
C LYS A 115 -6.13 17.37 12.93
N ILE A 116 -5.08 18.16 12.72
CA ILE A 116 -4.94 19.52 13.24
C ILE A 116 -4.66 20.40 12.03
N ASP A 117 -5.57 21.35 11.76
CA ASP A 117 -5.60 22.11 10.51
C ASP A 117 -5.53 21.16 9.29
N ASN A 118 -4.55 21.37 8.41
CA ASN A 118 -4.31 20.56 7.22
C ASN A 118 -3.22 19.49 7.42
N VAL A 119 -2.83 19.21 8.66
CA VAL A 119 -1.83 18.18 8.99
C VAL A 119 -2.52 16.96 9.60
N LEU A 120 -2.30 15.80 8.98
CA LEU A 120 -2.80 14.52 9.49
C LEU A 120 -1.67 13.76 10.19
N PHE A 121 -1.91 13.35 11.43
CA PHE A 121 -1.01 12.49 12.19
C PHE A 121 -1.52 11.04 12.18
N LEU A 122 -0.66 10.13 11.71
CA LEU A 122 -0.96 8.71 11.61
C LEU A 122 0.09 7.89 12.35
N ASN A 123 -0.36 6.98 13.21
CA ASN A 123 0.50 5.90 13.66
C ASN A 123 0.90 5.03 12.45
N VAL A 124 2.21 4.93 12.18
CA VAL A 124 2.75 4.24 11.00
C VAL A 124 2.36 2.76 10.96
N LYS A 125 2.36 2.10 12.12
CA LYS A 125 2.00 0.68 12.22
C LYS A 125 0.52 0.47 11.94
N MET A 126 -0.35 1.29 12.54
CA MET A 126 -1.80 1.22 12.29
C MET A 126 -2.15 1.52 10.82
N PHE A 127 -1.47 2.47 10.20
CA PHE A 127 -1.63 2.77 8.77
C PHE A 127 -1.27 1.56 7.89
N CYS A 128 -0.10 0.95 8.11
CA CYS A 128 0.33 -0.22 7.34
C CYS A 128 -0.56 -1.43 7.59
N ILE A 129 -1.06 -1.63 8.83
CA ILE A 129 -2.01 -2.70 9.15
C ILE A 129 -3.30 -2.52 8.35
N ALA A 130 -3.85 -1.30 8.26
CA ALA A 130 -5.03 -1.03 7.45
C ALA A 130 -4.81 -1.42 5.97
N ILE A 131 -3.63 -1.12 5.42
CA ILE A 131 -3.24 -1.55 4.06
C ILE A 131 -3.15 -3.07 3.95
N ILE A 132 -2.52 -3.74 4.91
CA ILE A 132 -2.42 -5.21 4.91
C ILE A 132 -3.81 -5.85 4.93
N GLU A 133 -4.71 -5.36 5.78
CA GLU A 133 -6.09 -5.86 5.88
C GLU A 133 -6.87 -5.63 4.58
N ALA A 134 -6.75 -4.44 3.99
CA ALA A 134 -7.33 -4.11 2.69
C ALA A 134 -6.83 -5.05 1.59
N VAL A 135 -5.53 -5.32 1.51
CA VAL A 135 -4.95 -6.26 0.53
C VAL A 135 -5.40 -7.69 0.80
N LYS A 136 -5.52 -8.11 2.07
CA LYS A 136 -6.06 -9.43 2.44
C LYS A 136 -7.53 -9.57 2.02
N ASN A 137 -8.33 -8.51 2.11
CA ASN A 137 -9.70 -8.51 1.62
C ASN A 137 -9.75 -8.56 0.09
N TRP A 138 -8.95 -7.73 -0.58
CA TRP A 138 -8.81 -7.78 -2.04
C TRP A 138 -8.44 -9.18 -2.54
N LEU A 139 -7.45 -9.85 -1.92
CA LEU A 139 -7.06 -11.22 -2.29
C LEU A 139 -8.22 -12.23 -2.19
N LYS A 140 -9.17 -12.03 -1.27
CA LYS A 140 -10.37 -12.88 -1.17
C LYS A 140 -11.34 -12.60 -2.32
N ASP A 141 -11.54 -11.33 -2.66
CA ASP A 141 -12.46 -10.93 -3.74
C ASP A 141 -12.01 -11.47 -5.10
N ILE A 142 -10.70 -11.54 -5.35
CA ILE A 142 -10.12 -11.98 -6.63
C ILE A 142 -9.71 -13.45 -6.65
N ASP A 143 -10.02 -14.23 -5.61
CA ASP A 143 -9.57 -15.64 -5.48
C ASP A 143 -10.04 -16.52 -6.66
N THR A 144 -11.22 -16.24 -7.20
CA THR A 144 -11.78 -16.98 -8.35
C THR A 144 -11.45 -16.37 -9.71
N ASP A 145 -10.80 -15.20 -9.77
CA ASP A 145 -10.45 -14.52 -11.02
C ASP A 145 -9.14 -15.07 -11.60
N LYS A 146 -9.27 -15.96 -12.59
CA LYS A 146 -8.11 -16.65 -13.18
C LYS A 146 -7.11 -15.71 -13.85
N ASP A 147 -7.57 -14.63 -14.47
CA ASP A 147 -6.70 -13.69 -15.18
C ASP A 147 -5.84 -12.90 -14.19
N ILE A 148 -6.43 -12.47 -13.07
CA ILE A 148 -5.70 -11.80 -12.00
C ILE A 148 -4.74 -12.78 -11.31
N GLN A 149 -5.16 -14.02 -11.03
CA GLN A 149 -4.28 -15.04 -10.45
C GLN A 149 -3.08 -15.36 -11.34
N GLU A 150 -3.25 -15.44 -12.66
CA GLU A 150 -2.15 -15.61 -13.59
C GLU A 150 -1.16 -14.43 -13.54
N ARG A 151 -1.67 -13.19 -13.52
CA ARG A 151 -0.83 -11.99 -13.37
C ARG A 151 -0.07 -11.98 -12.04
N ILE A 152 -0.69 -12.39 -10.94
CA ILE A 152 -0.03 -12.55 -9.63
C ILE A 152 1.12 -13.55 -9.74
N ASN A 153 0.92 -14.67 -10.44
CA ASN A 153 1.94 -15.70 -10.62
C ASN A 153 3.12 -15.23 -11.49
N ASN A 154 2.91 -14.23 -12.33
CA ASN A 154 3.91 -13.60 -13.19
C ASN A 154 4.62 -12.40 -12.56
N LEU A 155 4.25 -11.99 -11.34
CA LEU A 155 5.00 -10.98 -10.60
C LEU A 155 6.44 -11.43 -10.35
N LEU A 156 7.31 -10.45 -10.10
CA LEU A 156 8.70 -10.68 -9.75
C LEU A 156 8.80 -11.65 -8.56
N LYS A 157 9.68 -12.65 -8.69
CA LYS A 157 10.00 -13.63 -7.65
C LYS A 157 11.48 -13.52 -7.31
N ILE A 158 11.78 -13.49 -6.02
CA ILE A 158 13.15 -13.61 -5.50
C ILE A 158 13.38 -15.09 -5.23
N ASN A 159 14.33 -15.71 -5.94
CA ASN A 159 14.70 -17.10 -5.70
C ASN A 159 15.62 -17.15 -4.47
N THR A 160 15.13 -17.69 -3.36
CA THR A 160 15.87 -17.82 -2.09
C THR A 160 16.48 -19.21 -1.90
N SER A 161 16.24 -20.12 -2.84
CA SER A 161 16.80 -21.47 -2.90
C SER A 161 17.23 -21.77 -4.33
N GLY A 162 17.96 -22.87 -4.53
CA GLY A 162 18.39 -23.25 -5.87
C GLY A 162 17.21 -23.47 -6.83
N PHE A 163 17.37 -23.02 -8.07
CA PHE A 163 16.33 -22.96 -9.08
C PHE A 163 16.86 -23.32 -10.47
N SER A 164 15.94 -23.69 -11.37
CA SER A 164 16.27 -24.04 -12.76
C SER A 164 15.69 -22.98 -13.70
N PRO A 165 16.51 -22.07 -14.26
CA PRO A 165 16.00 -21.05 -15.18
C PRO A 165 15.61 -21.63 -16.54
N MET A 166 16.24 -22.74 -16.95
CA MET A 166 16.01 -23.41 -18.24
C MET A 166 16.27 -24.91 -18.10
N PRO A 167 15.63 -25.77 -18.94
CA PRO A 167 15.87 -27.21 -18.90
C PRO A 167 17.36 -27.56 -18.94
N GLY A 168 17.82 -28.35 -17.97
CA GLY A 168 19.22 -28.80 -17.88
C GLY A 168 20.18 -27.84 -17.15
N ILE A 169 19.74 -26.68 -16.67
CA ILE A 169 20.57 -25.73 -15.90
C ILE A 169 20.01 -25.59 -14.49
N TYR A 170 20.84 -25.83 -13.47
CA TYR A 170 20.49 -25.58 -12.07
C TYR A 170 21.46 -24.56 -11.47
N LEU A 171 20.92 -23.54 -10.80
CA LEU A 171 21.69 -22.48 -10.15
C LEU A 171 21.35 -22.45 -8.65
N GLY A 172 22.39 -22.50 -7.81
CA GLY A 172 22.29 -22.47 -6.35
C GLY A 172 22.99 -23.67 -5.69
N ASN A 173 23.35 -23.53 -4.43
CA ASN A 173 23.89 -24.63 -3.64
C ASN A 173 22.74 -25.57 -3.23
N GLN A 174 23.00 -26.89 -3.25
CA GLN A 174 22.12 -27.88 -2.62
C GLN A 174 22.00 -27.63 -1.12
#